data_AF-A0A4V3E8Y3-F1
#
_entry.id   AF-A0A4V3E8Y3-F1
#
_cell.length_a   1.000
_cell.length_b   1.000
_cell.length_c   1.000
_cell.angle_alpha   90.00
_cell.angle_beta   90.00
_cell.angle_gamma   90.00
#
_symmetry.space_group_name_H-M   'P 1'
#
loop_
_entity.id
_entity.type
_entity.pdbx_description
1 polymer ?
#
loop_
_entity_poly.entity_id
_entity_poly.type
_entity_poly.pdbx_seq_one_letter_code
_entity_poly.pdbx_strand_id
1 'polypeptide(L)'
;MHNFTANYDKILDVLKKLGLESENFLYQIRKPKLTDLRLIAINLTSEYMSIDSEHQLFRILPADIKLLIERSVYNRRKRRLFTYMERIRKLLAEKFNDSEKYFIVDSMPLEVCKLSRSSRSKICKETDYALPNKGYCASQKMHYYGYKPEFDYNKAN
;
A
#
# COMPACT_ATOMS: atom_id res chain seq x y z
N MET A 1 24.87 5.58 -5.62
CA MET A 1 24.31 6.71 -4.86
C MET A 1 22.83 6.85 -5.21
N HIS A 2 21.93 6.49 -4.30
CA HIS A 2 20.51 6.78 -4.51
C HIS A 2 20.27 8.26 -4.25
N ASN A 3 19.99 9.02 -5.31
CA ASN A 3 19.65 10.43 -5.17
C ASN A 3 18.17 10.55 -4.83
N PHE A 4 17.87 10.84 -3.56
CA PHE A 4 16.50 11.02 -3.06
C PHE A 4 15.73 12.01 -3.94
N THR A 5 16.36 13.11 -4.32
CA THR A 5 15.75 14.16 -5.16
C THR A 5 15.33 13.62 -6.52
N ALA A 6 16.19 12.85 -7.19
CA ALA A 6 15.87 12.31 -8.51
C ALA A 6 14.70 11.31 -8.47
N ASN A 7 14.63 10.46 -7.44
CA ASN A 7 13.52 9.53 -7.26
C ASN A 7 12.22 10.28 -6.93
N TYR A 8 12.33 11.27 -6.04
CA TYR A 8 11.23 12.14 -5.66
C TYR A 8 10.63 12.86 -6.87
N ASP A 9 11.45 13.46 -7.72
CA ASP A 9 11.00 14.20 -8.89
C ASP A 9 10.29 13.29 -9.90
N LYS A 10 10.81 12.08 -10.13
CA LYS A 10 10.16 11.07 -10.99
C LYS A 10 8.79 10.66 -10.45
N ILE A 11 8.71 10.35 -9.16
CA ILE A 11 7.44 9.95 -8.52
C ILE A 11 6.45 11.11 -8.58
N LEU A 12 6.89 12.33 -8.31
CA LEU A 12 6.02 13.51 -8.36
C LEU A 12 5.48 13.76 -9.77
N ASP A 13 6.30 13.58 -10.81
CA ASP A 13 5.86 13.69 -12.21
C ASP A 13 4.79 12.65 -12.56
N VAL A 14 4.95 11.40 -12.13
CA VAL A 14 3.94 10.35 -12.29
C VAL A 14 2.63 10.72 -11.58
N LEU A 15 2.70 11.19 -10.34
CA LEU A 15 1.51 11.60 -9.58
C LEU A 15 0.78 12.77 -10.25
N LYS A 16 1.49 13.73 -10.84
CA LYS A 16 0.88 14.84 -11.59
C LYS A 16 0.12 14.36 -12.83
N LYS A 17 0.62 13.33 -13.51
CA LYS A 17 -0.04 12.70 -14.67
C LYS A 17 -1.30 11.89 -14.32
N LEU A 18 -1.60 11.71 -13.04
CA LEU A 18 -2.84 11.05 -12.61
C LEU A 18 -4.09 11.93 -12.75
N GLY A 19 -3.96 13.20 -13.12
CA GLY A 19 -5.11 14.08 -13.37
C GLY A 19 -5.91 14.41 -12.12
N LEU A 20 -5.24 14.54 -10.97
CA LEU A 20 -5.88 14.88 -9.70
C LEU A 20 -6.40 16.32 -9.75
N GLU A 21 -7.64 16.53 -9.27
CA GLU A 21 -8.33 17.84 -9.31
C GLU A 21 -7.61 18.93 -8.51
N SER A 22 -6.82 18.56 -7.50
CA SER A 22 -6.07 19.48 -6.66
C SER A 22 -4.75 18.88 -6.15
N GLU A 23 -3.80 19.75 -5.77
CA GLU A 23 -2.57 19.33 -5.08
C GLU A 23 -2.71 19.33 -3.55
N ASN A 24 -3.79 19.93 -3.03
CA ASN A 24 -4.12 19.95 -1.61
C ASN A 24 -5.50 19.32 -1.43
N PHE A 25 -5.51 18.21 -0.70
CA PHE A 25 -6.69 17.38 -0.49
C PHE A 25 -7.34 17.67 0.86
N LEU A 26 -6.52 18.05 1.85
CA LEU A 26 -7.00 18.35 3.18
C LEU A 26 -7.34 19.83 3.29
N TYR A 27 -8.51 20.12 3.86
CA TYR A 27 -8.83 21.45 4.34
C TYR A 27 -7.89 21.81 5.51
N GLN A 28 -7.20 22.95 5.37
CA GLN A 28 -6.30 23.49 6.38
C GLN A 28 -6.58 25.00 6.53
N ILE A 29 -6.74 25.46 7.77
CA ILE A 29 -7.00 26.88 8.08
C ILE A 29 -5.86 27.76 7.56
N ARG A 30 -4.62 27.30 7.72
CA ARG A 30 -3.42 27.98 7.20
C ARG A 30 -2.93 27.25 5.96
N LYS A 31 -2.60 28.00 4.91
CA LYS A 31 -2.03 27.44 3.69
C LYS A 31 -0.67 26.79 4.01
N PRO A 32 -0.50 25.48 3.78
CA PRO A 32 0.76 24.82 4.08
C PRO A 32 1.85 25.22 3.07
N LYS A 33 3.12 25.27 3.53
CA LYS A 33 4.29 25.50 2.66
C LYS A 33 4.54 24.34 1.69
N LEU A 34 4.26 23.11 2.14
CA LEU A 34 4.35 21.88 1.36
C LEU A 34 2.93 21.40 1.00
N THR A 35 2.65 21.21 -0.28
CA THR A 35 1.35 20.68 -0.73
C THR A 35 1.15 19.22 -0.33
N ASP A 36 -0.10 18.78 -0.21
CA ASP A 36 -0.41 17.39 0.15
C ASP A 36 0.14 16.41 -0.90
N LEU A 37 0.06 16.74 -2.19
CA LEU A 37 0.62 15.93 -3.27
C LEU A 37 2.13 15.72 -3.11
N ARG A 38 2.88 16.80 -2.79
CA ARG A 38 4.32 16.72 -2.53
C ARG A 38 4.64 15.91 -1.28
N LEU A 39 3.78 15.94 -0.27
CA LEU A 39 3.92 15.13 0.93
C LEU A 39 3.73 13.63 0.62
N ILE A 40 2.71 13.28 -0.17
CA ILE A 40 2.49 11.91 -0.64
C ILE A 40 3.68 11.43 -1.46
N ALA A 41 4.23 12.27 -2.36
CA ALA A 41 5.43 11.94 -3.12
C ALA A 41 6.64 11.61 -2.21
N ILE A 42 6.86 12.36 -1.12
CA ILE A 42 7.91 12.04 -0.13
C ILE A 42 7.68 10.65 0.49
N ASN A 43 6.43 10.34 0.85
CA ASN A 43 6.11 9.05 1.47
C ASN A 43 6.30 7.87 0.51
N LEU A 44 5.85 8.00 -0.74
CA LEU A 44 6.09 6.95 -1.74
C LEU A 44 7.58 6.80 -2.06
N THR A 45 8.33 7.91 -2.06
CA THR A 45 9.79 7.86 -2.25
C THR A 45 10.49 7.15 -1.09
N SER A 46 10.05 7.38 0.15
CA SER A 46 10.62 6.68 1.31
C SER A 46 10.35 5.19 1.26
N GLU A 47 9.14 4.79 0.83
CA GLU A 47 8.78 3.38 0.66
C GLU A 47 9.57 2.72 -0.47
N TYR A 48 9.70 3.39 -1.62
CA TYR A 48 10.52 2.94 -2.75
C TYR A 48 11.99 2.75 -2.37
N MET A 49 12.52 3.60 -1.50
CA MET A 49 13.90 3.50 -0.99
C MET A 49 14.03 2.61 0.25
N SER A 50 12.96 1.91 0.67
CA SER A 50 12.93 1.05 1.85
C SER A 50 13.38 1.77 3.14
N ILE A 51 12.99 3.03 3.30
CA ILE A 51 13.26 3.83 4.51
C ILE A 51 12.07 3.72 5.44
N ASP A 52 12.16 2.82 6.42
CA ASP A 52 11.08 2.58 7.38
C ASP A 52 11.08 3.56 8.55
N SER A 53 12.22 4.21 8.83
CA SER A 53 12.37 5.16 9.95
C SER A 53 12.12 6.60 9.49
N GLU A 54 11.14 7.30 10.07
CA GLU A 54 10.92 8.71 9.75
C GLU A 54 12.09 9.58 10.23
N HIS A 55 12.79 9.16 11.29
CA HIS A 55 13.99 9.84 11.72
C HIS A 55 15.09 9.78 10.65
N GLN A 56 15.28 8.61 10.04
CA GLN A 56 16.24 8.44 8.94
C GLN A 56 15.81 9.21 7.69
N LEU A 57 14.52 9.22 7.36
CA LEU A 57 13.97 10.01 6.25
C LEU A 57 14.35 11.49 6.38
N PHE A 58 14.17 12.10 7.56
CA PHE A 58 14.51 13.50 7.81
C PHE A 58 16.02 13.80 7.89
N ARG A 59 16.88 12.78 7.95
CA ARG A 59 18.34 12.94 7.76
C ARG A 59 18.71 13.00 6.28
N ILE A 60 18.05 12.21 5.44
CA ILE A 60 18.34 12.08 4.00
C ILE A 60 17.62 13.15 3.17
N LEU A 61 16.50 13.69 3.67
CA LEU A 61 15.72 14.70 2.96
C LEU A 61 16.58 15.91 2.53
N PRO A 62 16.47 16.35 1.26
CA PRO A 62 17.13 17.57 0.79
C PRO A 62 16.75 18.78 1.63
N ALA A 63 17.68 19.72 1.80
CA ALA A 63 17.47 20.94 2.60
C ALA A 63 16.21 21.69 2.15
N ASP A 64 16.00 21.81 0.84
CA ASP A 64 14.86 22.52 0.24
C ASP A 64 13.51 21.96 0.69
N ILE A 65 13.41 20.64 0.88
CA ILE A 65 12.17 19.98 1.33
C ILE A 65 12.09 20.01 2.86
N LYS A 66 13.22 19.76 3.52
CA LYS A 66 13.32 19.72 4.99
C LYS A 66 12.95 21.04 5.65
N LEU A 67 13.23 22.17 4.98
CA LEU A 67 12.85 23.51 5.46
C LEU A 67 11.35 23.83 5.31
N LEU A 68 10.62 23.08 4.48
CA LEU A 68 9.20 23.32 4.22
C LEU A 68 8.28 22.62 5.22
N ILE A 69 8.74 21.56 5.88
CA ILE A 69 7.90 20.75 6.77
C ILE A 69 8.68 20.22 7.97
N GLU A 70 8.05 20.31 9.15
CA GLU A 70 8.57 19.71 10.38
C GLU A 70 8.14 18.23 10.47
N ARG A 71 8.96 17.39 11.11
CA ARG A 71 8.70 15.94 11.26
C ARG A 71 7.35 15.62 11.91
N SER A 72 6.98 16.34 12.98
CA SER A 72 5.71 16.11 13.68
C SER A 72 4.51 16.47 12.80
N VAL A 73 4.63 17.55 12.03
CA VAL A 73 3.60 18.00 11.09
C VAL A 73 3.46 17.03 9.92
N TYR A 74 4.58 16.56 9.37
CA TYR A 74 4.61 15.53 8.33
C TYR A 74 3.85 14.27 8.76
N ASN A 75 4.17 13.72 9.95
CA ASN A 75 3.52 12.51 10.44
C ASN A 75 2.01 12.69 10.64
N ARG A 76 1.59 13.84 11.20
CA ARG A 76 0.17 14.14 11.40
C ARG A 76 -0.58 14.25 10.08
N ARG A 77 0.00 14.90 9.07
CA ARG A 77 -0.61 15.05 7.74
C ARG A 77 -0.61 13.73 6.96
N LYS A 78 0.49 12.96 6.99
CA LYS A 78 0.58 11.62 6.37
C LYS A 78 -0.58 10.73 6.81
N ARG A 79 -0.86 10.65 8.12
CA ARG A 79 -1.97 9.87 8.66
C ARG A 79 -3.34 10.33 8.15
N ARG A 80 -3.56 11.65 8.06
CA ARG A 80 -4.81 12.22 7.52
C ARG A 80 -4.97 11.99 6.01
N LEU A 81 -3.87 11.85 5.28
CA LEU A 81 -3.86 11.60 3.84
C LEU A 81 -4.05 10.12 3.46
N PHE A 82 -4.20 9.22 4.43
CA PHE A 82 -4.33 7.78 4.19
C PHE A 82 -5.38 7.42 3.13
N THR A 83 -6.59 7.97 3.23
CA THR A 83 -7.67 7.71 2.27
C THR A 83 -7.33 8.16 0.85
N TYR A 84 -6.60 9.28 0.71
CA TYR A 84 -6.16 9.78 -0.58
C TYR A 84 -5.03 8.93 -1.17
N MET A 85 -4.12 8.44 -0.33
CA MET A 85 -3.07 7.50 -0.76
C MET A 85 -3.70 6.19 -1.25
N GLU A 86 -4.72 5.66 -0.58
CA GLU A 86 -5.46 4.49 -1.06
C GLU A 86 -6.18 4.75 -2.39
N ARG A 87 -6.76 5.93 -2.58
CA ARG A 87 -7.35 6.32 -3.87
C ARG A 87 -6.29 6.36 -4.98
N ILE A 88 -5.13 6.97 -4.72
CA ILE A 88 -4.00 7.00 -5.66
C ILE A 88 -3.52 5.59 -5.98
N ARG A 89 -3.40 4.72 -4.97
CA ARG A 89 -3.00 3.32 -5.16
C ARG A 89 -3.96 2.57 -6.08
N LYS A 90 -5.27 2.75 -5.91
CA LYS A 90 -6.29 2.16 -6.79
C LYS A 90 -6.17 2.70 -8.23
N LEU A 91 -6.07 4.01 -8.41
CA LEU A 91 -5.90 4.63 -9.72
C LEU A 91 -4.64 4.14 -10.44
N LEU A 92 -3.53 3.97 -9.72
CA LEU A 92 -2.30 3.40 -10.27
C LEU A 92 -2.52 1.94 -10.69
N ALA A 93 -3.14 1.13 -9.82
CA ALA A 93 -3.42 -0.27 -10.13
C ALA A 93 -4.33 -0.42 -11.37
N GLU A 94 -5.36 0.43 -11.50
CA GLU A 94 -6.22 0.48 -12.68
C GLU A 94 -5.41 0.80 -13.94
N LYS A 95 -4.59 1.85 -13.92
CA LYS A 95 -3.73 2.20 -15.07
C LYS A 95 -2.72 1.12 -15.46
N PHE A 96 -2.17 0.38 -14.50
CA PHE A 96 -1.29 -0.75 -14.82
C PHE A 96 -2.08 -1.90 -15.47
N ASN A 97 -3.26 -2.19 -14.94
CA ASN A 97 -4.13 -3.27 -15.40
C ASN A 97 -4.80 -2.99 -16.74
N ASP A 98 -5.00 -1.73 -17.14
CA ASP A 98 -5.59 -1.35 -18.44
C ASP A 98 -4.83 -1.98 -19.63
N SER A 99 -3.53 -2.23 -19.47
CA SER A 99 -2.69 -2.83 -20.51
C SER A 99 -2.67 -4.36 -20.49
N GLU A 100 -3.13 -5.00 -19.40
CA GLU A 100 -3.02 -6.44 -19.22
C GLU A 100 -4.32 -7.17 -19.59
N LYS A 101 -4.20 -8.17 -20.46
CA LYS A 101 -5.34 -8.99 -20.91
C LYS A 101 -5.58 -10.23 -20.06
N TYR A 102 -4.54 -10.69 -19.36
CA TYR A 102 -4.54 -11.93 -18.60
C TYR A 102 -3.82 -11.71 -17.27
N PHE A 103 -4.45 -12.12 -16.17
CA PHE A 103 -3.82 -12.14 -14.86
C PHE A 103 -3.50 -13.58 -14.49
N ILE A 104 -2.23 -13.86 -14.21
CA ILE A 104 -1.82 -15.16 -13.64
C ILE A 104 -1.82 -15.00 -12.13
N VAL A 105 -2.80 -15.61 -11.47
CA VAL A 105 -2.89 -15.60 -10.01
C VAL A 105 -2.50 -16.95 -9.45
N ASP A 106 -1.43 -16.96 -8.67
CA ASP A 106 -1.10 -18.11 -7.83
C ASP A 106 -1.85 -17.99 -6.50
N SER A 107 -2.66 -19.00 -6.18
CA SER A 107 -3.40 -19.03 -4.91
C SER A 107 -2.47 -19.62 -3.84
N MET A 108 -1.94 -18.75 -2.98
CA MET A 108 -1.23 -19.21 -1.79
C MET A 108 -2.23 -19.50 -0.67
N PRO A 109 -2.18 -20.68 -0.01
CA PRO A 109 -3.05 -20.97 1.11
C PRO A 109 -2.77 -20.03 2.29
N LEU A 110 -3.82 -19.48 2.89
CA LEU A 110 -3.73 -18.68 4.10
C LEU A 110 -3.94 -19.59 5.32
N GLU A 111 -2.83 -20.04 5.93
CA GLU A 111 -2.86 -20.93 7.10
C GLU A 111 -3.37 -20.18 8.35
N VAL A 112 -4.43 -20.69 8.97
CA VAL A 112 -4.98 -20.17 10.24
C VAL A 112 -4.21 -20.73 11.43
N CYS A 113 -3.89 -22.02 11.41
CA CYS A 113 -3.00 -22.64 12.37
C CYS A 113 -2.41 -23.94 11.79
N LYS A 114 -1.37 -24.45 12.45
CA LYS A 114 -0.77 -25.74 12.10
C LYS A 114 -1.80 -26.86 12.16
N LEU A 115 -1.72 -27.80 11.21
CA LEU A 115 -2.67 -28.90 11.05
C LEU A 115 -2.88 -29.72 12.34
N SER A 116 -1.82 -29.89 13.14
CA SER A 116 -1.85 -30.58 14.44
C SER A 116 -2.78 -29.93 15.47
N ARG A 117 -3.08 -28.62 15.32
CA ARG A 117 -3.94 -27.84 16.22
C ARG A 117 -5.32 -27.56 15.64
N SER A 118 -5.61 -28.03 14.42
CA SER A 118 -6.86 -27.68 13.70
C SER A 118 -8.12 -28.10 14.47
N SER A 119 -8.09 -29.26 15.15
CA SER A 119 -9.23 -29.79 15.90
C SER A 119 -9.54 -28.95 17.15
N ARG A 120 -8.53 -28.31 17.75
CA ARG A 120 -8.65 -27.51 18.98
C ARG A 120 -8.82 -26.02 18.70
N SER A 121 -8.58 -25.57 17.47
CA SER A 121 -8.71 -24.16 17.11
C SER A 121 -10.17 -23.72 17.20
N LYS A 122 -10.41 -22.56 17.81
CA LYS A 122 -11.71 -21.86 17.81
C LYS A 122 -11.74 -20.67 16.85
N ILE A 123 -10.60 -20.37 16.20
CA ILE A 123 -10.41 -19.20 15.35
C ILE A 123 -11.24 -19.34 14.08
N CYS A 124 -11.99 -18.28 13.73
CA CYS A 124 -12.82 -18.19 12.53
C CYS A 124 -13.88 -19.29 12.42
N LYS A 125 -14.48 -19.67 13.54
CA LYS A 125 -15.58 -20.64 13.62
C LYS A 125 -16.90 -20.01 14.06
N GLU A 126 -16.95 -18.69 14.11
CA GLU A 126 -18.12 -17.93 14.55
C GLU A 126 -19.21 -17.85 13.47
N THR A 127 -18.82 -17.93 12.20
CA THR A 127 -19.73 -17.83 11.04
C THR A 127 -19.50 -18.95 10.04
N ASP A 128 -20.57 -19.60 9.60
CA ASP A 128 -20.50 -20.80 8.75
C ASP A 128 -19.78 -20.56 7.41
N TYR A 129 -20.03 -19.41 6.77
CA TYR A 129 -19.40 -19.07 5.49
C TYR A 129 -17.90 -18.74 5.59
N ALA A 130 -17.38 -18.52 6.79
CA ALA A 130 -15.97 -18.20 7.03
C ALA A 130 -15.20 -19.36 7.66
N LEU A 131 -15.75 -20.58 7.66
CA LEU A 131 -15.09 -21.72 8.30
C LEU A 131 -13.79 -22.11 7.57
N PRO A 132 -12.64 -22.19 8.29
CA PRO A 132 -11.40 -22.66 7.69
C PRO A 132 -11.47 -24.16 7.41
N ASN A 133 -10.89 -24.58 6.28
CA ASN A 133 -10.90 -25.95 5.83
C ASN A 133 -9.48 -26.54 5.72
N LYS A 134 -9.37 -27.86 5.68
CA LYS A 134 -8.10 -28.54 5.40
C LYS A 134 -7.90 -28.62 3.90
N GLY A 135 -6.74 -28.19 3.42
CA GLY A 135 -6.37 -28.25 2.02
C GLY A 135 -4.94 -28.75 1.82
N TYR A 136 -4.57 -28.96 0.56
CA TYR A 136 -3.21 -29.27 0.14
C TYR A 136 -2.77 -28.27 -0.93
N CYS A 137 -1.60 -27.68 -0.73
CA CYS A 137 -0.96 -26.79 -1.68
C CYS A 137 0.13 -27.57 -2.41
N ALA A 138 -0.12 -27.90 -3.68
CA ALA A 138 0.79 -28.71 -4.48
C ALA A 138 2.11 -27.99 -4.79
N SER A 139 2.08 -26.67 -5.02
CA SER A 139 3.27 -25.86 -5.32
C SER A 139 4.26 -25.85 -4.15
N GLN A 140 3.77 -25.85 -2.92
CA GLN A 140 4.59 -25.87 -1.69
C GLN A 140 4.70 -27.26 -1.05
N LYS A 141 4.08 -28.28 -1.65
CA LYS A 141 4.00 -29.66 -1.13
C LYS A 141 3.59 -29.74 0.35
N MET A 142 2.59 -28.94 0.75
CA MET A 142 2.18 -28.84 2.16
C MET A 142 0.67 -28.95 2.36
N HIS A 143 0.28 -29.58 3.47
CA HIS A 143 -1.09 -29.53 3.96
C HIS A 143 -1.26 -28.34 4.88
N TYR A 144 -2.40 -27.66 4.77
CA TYR A 144 -2.72 -26.49 5.59
C TYR A 144 -4.14 -26.60 6.16
N TYR A 145 -4.37 -25.90 7.26
CA TYR A 145 -5.70 -25.65 7.79
C TYR A 145 -5.95 -24.15 7.73
N GLY A 146 -6.89 -23.72 6.89
CA GLY A 146 -7.14 -22.32 6.62
C GLY A 146 -7.91 -22.10 5.33
N TYR A 147 -7.61 -21.01 4.63
CA TYR A 147 -8.35 -20.61 3.43
C TYR A 147 -7.55 -20.84 2.17
N LYS A 148 -8.22 -21.34 1.14
CA LYS A 148 -7.72 -21.24 -0.22
C LYS A 148 -8.34 -19.99 -0.84
N PRO A 149 -7.57 -18.95 -1.18
CA PRO A 149 -8.12 -17.84 -1.95
C PRO A 149 -8.49 -18.36 -3.35
N GLU A 150 -9.78 -18.51 -3.61
CA GLU A 150 -10.31 -18.70 -4.96
C GLU A 150 -10.63 -17.30 -5.49
N PHE A 151 -9.77 -16.78 -6.36
CA PHE A 151 -10.03 -15.53 -7.04
C PHE A 151 -10.86 -15.82 -8.29
N ASP A 152 -12.19 -15.74 -8.15
CA ASP A 152 -13.10 -15.79 -9.29
C ASP A 152 -12.99 -14.49 -10.09
N TYR A 153 -12.33 -14.58 -11.25
CA TYR A 153 -12.27 -13.50 -12.23
C TYR A 153 -13.52 -13.46 -13.09
N ASN A 154 -14.67 -13.20 -12.49
CA ASN A 154 -15.78 -12.63 -13.25
C ASN A 154 -15.46 -11.15 -13.48
N LYS A 155 -14.94 -10.85 -14.67
CA LYS A 155 -14.99 -9.50 -15.25
C LYS A 155 -16.45 -9.03 -15.15
N ALA A 156 -16.76 -8.16 -14.18
CA ALA A 156 -17.96 -7.37 -14.27
C ALA A 156 -17.80 -6.49 -15.50
N ASN A 157 -18.56 -6.80 -16.55
CA ASN A 157 -18.73 -5.94 -17.71
C ASN A 157 -19.35 -4.60 -17.28
#